data_AF-A0A2P6V574-F1
#
_entry.id   AF-A0A2P6V574-F1
#
_cell.length_a   1.000
_cell.length_b   1.000
_cell.length_c   1.000
_cell.angle_alpha   90.00
_cell.angle_beta   90.00
_cell.angle_gamma   90.00
#
_symmetry.space_group_name_H-M   'P 1'
#
loop_
_entity.id
_entity.type
_entity.pdbx_description
1 polymer ?
#
loop_
_entity_poly.entity_id
_entity_poly.type
_entity_poly.pdbx_seq_one_letter_code
_entity_poly.pdbx_strand_id
1 'polypeptide(L)'
;MERLGVGLIVAGGAVMLAQRGIVALLEARDAALRRGSTPCGNPQPKVPHKVLAPSTTQYKRVIIVGDVHGCAEELQVLLDKLAFRKGVDLLLSVGDLVNKGPDSEQVLKLARDNGMLTAGPCMLWWVPGLDESLGDVLAQMPYTIELPAYGVFLVHAGLVPGVPLEQQRGLDLTKMRDLVPAAEAAQADAAAAGLAAGADVASLPVGTFDWEAARGALAALAADTPRGRLPGGGSSPVPGEPAAAAAVAAADRPGASPARSALPPSLALEGREVPNPLGLPWASLWPGPAHVFFGHDAVRRLQRNPAATGLDTGCVYGGELTAAVLPPLDEHGQPVLTRLNLPADCEEIRLASGLPAYLVSVQAKEVHSDKYQKAEQQAKGRRVQAAKRHTDETRVEAGQGTAGQGAAVEMAARAAPAADGAGGSGSKSASDKKED
;
A
#
# COMPACT_ATOMS: atom_id res chain seq x y z
N MET A 1 12.18 41.92 19.56
CA MET A 1 13.19 41.55 18.56
C MET A 1 14.44 41.11 19.29
N GLU A 2 15.00 39.98 18.85
CA GLU A 2 16.12 39.20 19.39
C GLU A 2 15.82 38.20 20.51
N ARG A 3 16.37 36.98 20.29
CA ARG A 3 16.37 35.74 21.10
C ARG A 3 15.29 34.69 20.84
N LEU A 4 15.23 34.18 19.61
CA LEU A 4 14.87 32.79 19.31
C LEU A 4 15.70 32.32 18.10
N GLY A 5 16.89 31.81 18.36
CA GLY A 5 17.76 31.21 17.36
C GLY A 5 18.65 30.18 18.05
N VAL A 6 18.85 29.05 17.38
CA VAL A 6 19.62 27.87 17.82
C VAL A 6 18.79 26.82 18.59
N GLY A 7 18.07 26.00 17.83
CA GLY A 7 17.40 24.79 18.36
C GLY A 7 16.80 23.84 17.32
N LEU A 8 16.88 24.16 16.02
CA LEU A 8 16.18 23.43 14.95
C LEU A 8 17.11 23.08 13.78
N ILE A 9 18.27 22.47 14.02
CA ILE A 9 19.14 22.00 12.92
C ILE A 9 19.58 20.53 13.08
N VAL A 10 19.43 19.90 14.26
CA VAL A 10 19.92 18.52 14.46
C VAL A 10 18.89 17.43 14.12
N ALA A 11 17.59 17.74 14.03
CA ALA A 11 16.54 16.75 13.76
C ALA A 11 16.37 16.39 12.27
N GLY A 12 16.76 17.27 11.33
CA GLY A 12 16.56 17.05 9.89
C GLY A 12 17.52 16.02 9.27
N GLY A 13 18.76 15.95 9.74
CA GLY A 13 19.78 15.06 9.18
C GLY A 13 19.54 13.57 9.44
N ALA A 14 18.96 13.22 10.60
CA ALA A 14 18.67 11.84 10.97
C ALA A 14 17.42 11.27 10.26
N VAL A 15 16.44 12.11 9.92
CA VAL A 15 15.24 11.72 9.15
C VAL A 15 15.62 11.47 7.67
N MET A 16 16.54 12.27 7.12
CA MET A 16 17.04 12.14 5.75
C MET A 16 17.85 10.87 5.48
N LEU A 17 18.73 10.46 6.41
CA LEU A 17 19.49 9.20 6.24
C LEU A 17 18.60 7.95 6.37
N ALA A 18 17.51 8.02 7.15
CA ALA A 18 16.53 6.94 7.24
C ALA A 18 15.70 6.78 5.95
N GLN A 19 15.35 7.89 5.27
CA GLN A 19 14.55 7.86 4.04
C GLN A 19 15.31 7.34 2.80
N ARG A 20 16.59 7.68 2.63
CA ARG A 20 17.43 7.13 1.54
C ARG A 20 17.68 5.63 1.69
N GLY A 21 17.82 5.15 2.92
CA GLY A 21 17.90 3.73 3.22
C GLY A 21 16.59 2.99 2.93
N ILE A 22 15.44 3.62 3.19
CA ILE A 22 14.12 3.04 2.91
C ILE A 22 13.90 2.89 1.39
N VAL A 23 14.17 3.90 0.57
CA VAL A 23 13.95 3.79 -0.89
C VAL A 23 14.84 2.72 -1.52
N ALA A 24 16.14 2.66 -1.17
CA ALA A 24 17.03 1.60 -1.66
C ALA A 24 16.64 0.20 -1.15
N LEU A 25 16.07 0.09 0.06
CA LEU A 25 15.53 -1.15 0.61
C LEU A 25 14.18 -1.53 -0.03
N LEU A 26 13.40 -0.55 -0.49
CA LEU A 26 12.16 -0.74 -1.26
C LEU A 26 12.47 -1.20 -2.69
N GLU A 27 13.50 -0.64 -3.34
CA GLU A 27 13.96 -1.04 -4.69
C GLU A 27 14.65 -2.41 -4.70
N ALA A 28 15.49 -2.71 -3.70
CA ALA A 28 16.04 -4.05 -3.50
C ALA A 28 14.95 -5.10 -3.18
N ARG A 29 13.80 -4.64 -2.66
CA ARG A 29 12.60 -5.44 -2.37
C ARG A 29 11.66 -5.56 -3.57
N ASP A 30 11.69 -4.62 -4.51
CA ASP A 30 11.07 -4.77 -5.84
C ASP A 30 11.73 -5.91 -6.65
N ALA A 31 13.04 -6.15 -6.45
CA ALA A 31 13.69 -7.35 -6.96
C ALA A 31 13.17 -8.64 -6.28
N ALA A 32 12.63 -8.55 -5.05
CA ALA A 32 11.97 -9.65 -4.35
C ALA A 32 10.47 -9.80 -4.69
N LEU A 33 9.79 -8.77 -5.21
CA LEU A 33 8.39 -8.85 -5.71
C LEU A 33 8.22 -9.91 -6.81
N ARG A 34 9.29 -10.26 -7.52
CA ARG A 34 9.33 -11.39 -8.48
C ARG A 34 9.25 -12.78 -7.82
N ARG A 35 9.18 -12.89 -6.48
CA ARG A 35 9.20 -14.15 -5.71
C ARG A 35 7.92 -14.45 -4.91
N GLY A 36 6.80 -13.77 -5.19
CA GLY A 36 5.49 -14.15 -4.63
C GLY A 36 5.17 -13.63 -3.22
N SER A 37 5.86 -12.59 -2.75
CA SER A 37 5.54 -11.88 -1.50
C SER A 37 4.93 -10.49 -1.75
N THR A 38 4.10 -10.00 -0.84
CA THR A 38 3.62 -8.61 -0.78
C THR A 38 4.80 -7.64 -0.68
N PRO A 39 4.62 -6.32 -0.91
CA PRO A 39 5.69 -5.37 -0.68
C PRO A 39 6.26 -5.49 0.73
N CYS A 40 5.47 -5.75 1.77
CA CYS A 40 5.98 -5.90 3.14
C CYS A 40 6.67 -7.25 3.44
N GLY A 41 6.78 -8.18 2.48
CA GLY A 41 7.44 -9.47 2.67
C GLY A 41 6.53 -10.60 3.18
N ASN A 42 5.23 -10.34 3.34
CA ASN A 42 4.22 -11.36 3.64
C ASN A 42 3.85 -12.17 2.38
N PRO A 43 3.22 -13.34 2.48
CA PRO A 43 2.64 -14.01 1.31
C PRO A 43 1.60 -13.13 0.61
N GLN A 44 1.54 -13.16 -0.72
CA GLN A 44 0.49 -12.48 -1.48
C GLN A 44 -0.91 -12.98 -1.06
N PRO A 45 -1.94 -12.11 -1.04
CA PRO A 45 -3.31 -12.54 -0.81
C PRO A 45 -3.71 -13.59 -1.83
N LYS A 46 -4.38 -14.66 -1.38
CA LYS A 46 -4.89 -15.70 -2.30
C LYS A 46 -5.90 -15.14 -3.31
N VAL A 47 -6.63 -14.10 -2.91
CA VAL A 47 -7.59 -13.38 -3.74
C VAL A 47 -7.21 -11.90 -3.73
N PRO A 48 -6.29 -11.46 -4.61
CA PRO A 48 -5.84 -10.07 -4.68
C PRO A 48 -6.96 -9.09 -5.05
N HIS A 49 -7.93 -9.56 -5.83
CA HIS A 49 -9.08 -8.79 -6.28
C HIS A 49 -10.37 -9.50 -5.91
N LYS A 50 -11.22 -8.84 -5.12
CA LYS A 50 -12.48 -9.42 -4.65
C LYS A 50 -13.66 -8.72 -5.27
N VAL A 51 -14.40 -9.43 -6.12
CA VAL A 51 -15.69 -8.94 -6.64
C VAL A 51 -16.79 -9.27 -5.66
N LEU A 52 -17.51 -8.25 -5.21
CA LEU A 52 -18.72 -8.40 -4.43
C LEU A 52 -19.90 -8.04 -5.34
N ALA A 53 -20.65 -9.07 -5.74
CA ALA A 53 -21.94 -8.91 -6.40
C ALA A 53 -23.06 -9.22 -5.39
N PRO A 54 -23.24 -8.38 -4.34
CA PRO A 54 -24.39 -8.55 -3.46
C PRO A 54 -25.63 -8.47 -4.34
N SER A 55 -26.60 -9.36 -4.14
CA SER A 55 -27.89 -9.14 -4.79
C SER A 55 -28.38 -7.75 -4.37
N THR A 56 -28.97 -7.00 -5.29
CA THR A 56 -29.36 -5.59 -5.04
C THR A 56 -30.29 -5.46 -3.84
N THR A 57 -30.92 -6.57 -3.42
CA THR A 57 -31.81 -6.68 -2.27
C THR A 57 -31.19 -7.28 -1.00
N GLN A 58 -29.96 -7.80 -1.04
CA GLN A 58 -29.34 -8.52 0.09
C GLN A 58 -29.04 -7.59 1.27
N TYR A 59 -28.51 -6.40 0.98
CA TYR A 59 -28.11 -5.44 2.00
C TYR A 59 -28.97 -4.18 1.89
N LYS A 60 -29.27 -3.56 3.04
CA LYS A 60 -29.99 -2.29 3.09
C LYS A 60 -29.15 -1.12 2.61
N ARG A 61 -27.83 -1.21 2.69
CA ARG A 61 -26.86 -0.20 2.23
C ARG A 61 -25.45 -0.76 2.33
N VAL A 62 -24.52 -0.10 1.66
CA VAL A 62 -23.08 -0.34 1.79
C VAL A 62 -22.45 0.83 2.54
N ILE A 63 -21.58 0.56 3.49
CA ILE A 63 -20.84 1.55 4.27
C ILE A 63 -19.35 1.30 4.01
N ILE A 64 -18.64 2.31 3.52
CA ILE A 64 -17.22 2.26 3.18
C ILE A 64 -16.48 3.22 4.10
N VAL A 65 -15.65 2.71 5.00
CA VAL A 65 -14.93 3.49 6.02
C VAL A 65 -13.50 3.83 5.54
N GLY A 66 -13.05 5.06 5.83
CA GLY A 66 -11.68 5.52 5.65
C GLY A 66 -10.65 4.85 6.58
N ASP A 67 -9.46 5.45 6.66
CA ASP A 67 -8.32 4.96 7.46
C ASP A 67 -8.60 5.09 8.97
N VAL A 68 -8.65 3.94 9.66
CA VAL A 68 -9.01 3.89 11.09
C VAL A 68 -7.80 4.03 12.00
N HIS A 69 -6.67 3.43 11.63
CA HIS A 69 -5.40 3.52 12.35
C HIS A 69 -5.53 3.30 13.88
N GLY A 70 -6.17 2.22 14.33
CA GLY A 70 -6.28 1.91 15.76
C GLY A 70 -7.23 2.82 16.57
N CYS A 71 -8.00 3.69 15.91
CA CYS A 71 -9.04 4.52 16.52
C CYS A 71 -10.34 3.72 16.70
N ALA A 72 -10.32 2.71 17.59
CA ALA A 72 -11.45 1.82 17.82
C ALA A 72 -12.71 2.54 18.34
N GLU A 73 -12.51 3.57 19.17
CA GLU A 73 -13.61 4.35 19.73
C GLU A 73 -14.30 5.17 18.65
N GLU A 74 -13.55 5.87 17.80
CA GLU A 74 -14.10 6.61 16.66
C GLU A 74 -14.83 5.68 15.68
N LEU A 75 -14.28 4.48 15.42
CA LEU A 75 -14.96 3.47 14.60
C LEU A 75 -16.31 3.07 15.23
N GLN A 76 -16.34 2.79 16.53
CA GLN A 76 -17.59 2.44 17.22
C GLN A 76 -18.60 3.59 17.17
N VAL A 77 -18.18 4.83 17.44
CA VAL A 77 -19.04 6.02 17.37
C VAL A 77 -19.61 6.23 15.98
N LEU A 78 -18.81 6.00 14.92
CA LEU A 78 -19.28 6.08 13.53
C LEU A 78 -20.35 5.01 13.24
N LEU A 79 -20.12 3.77 13.67
CA LEU A 79 -21.09 2.68 13.50
C LEU A 79 -22.39 2.96 14.27
N ASP A 80 -22.29 3.50 15.48
CA ASP A 80 -23.44 3.89 16.31
C ASP A 80 -24.22 5.04 15.66
N LYS A 81 -23.51 6.07 15.17
CA LYS A 81 -24.11 7.22 14.45
C LYS A 81 -24.85 6.76 13.20
N LEU A 82 -24.34 5.76 12.50
CA LEU A 82 -25.00 5.15 11.36
C LEU A 82 -26.12 4.20 11.75
N ALA A 83 -26.24 3.81 13.02
CA ALA A 83 -27.08 2.69 13.48
C ALA A 83 -26.79 1.41 12.67
N PHE A 84 -25.51 1.09 12.50
CA PHE A 84 -25.03 -0.06 11.74
C PHE A 84 -25.62 -1.36 12.28
N ARG A 85 -26.03 -2.25 11.35
CA ARG A 85 -26.51 -3.59 11.71
C ARG A 85 -25.83 -4.67 10.90
N LYS A 86 -25.02 -5.49 11.58
CA LYS A 86 -24.40 -6.68 10.99
C LYS A 86 -25.45 -7.60 10.36
N GLY A 87 -25.16 -8.10 9.17
CA GLY A 87 -26.04 -8.99 8.41
C GLY A 87 -27.19 -8.27 7.69
N VAL A 88 -27.35 -6.96 7.91
CA VAL A 88 -28.31 -6.10 7.20
C VAL A 88 -27.60 -5.06 6.36
N ASP A 89 -26.55 -4.45 6.89
CA ASP A 89 -25.66 -3.52 6.19
C ASP A 89 -24.39 -4.27 5.74
N LEU A 90 -23.81 -3.87 4.60
CA LEU A 90 -22.48 -4.31 4.18
C LEU A 90 -21.44 -3.31 4.66
N LEU A 91 -20.45 -3.77 5.44
CA LEU A 91 -19.39 -2.92 5.98
C LEU A 91 -18.06 -3.21 5.26
N LEU A 92 -17.49 -2.16 4.67
CA LEU A 92 -16.22 -2.18 3.97
C LEU A 92 -15.27 -1.12 4.54
N SER A 93 -13.96 -1.31 4.34
CA SER A 93 -12.94 -0.30 4.65
C SER A 93 -11.90 -0.21 3.52
N VAL A 94 -11.36 1.00 3.33
CA VAL A 94 -10.28 1.27 2.36
C VAL A 94 -8.89 0.88 2.88
N GLY A 95 -8.73 0.38 4.10
CA GLY A 95 -7.43 -0.09 4.59
C GLY A 95 -7.01 0.54 5.92
N ASP A 96 -5.72 0.35 6.24
CA ASP A 96 -5.04 0.96 7.39
C ASP A 96 -5.85 0.93 8.70
N LEU A 97 -6.30 -0.27 9.07
CA LEU A 97 -7.02 -0.51 10.32
C LEU A 97 -6.14 -0.33 11.57
N VAL A 98 -4.83 -0.56 11.44
CA VAL A 98 -3.89 -0.66 12.57
C VAL A 98 -2.78 0.40 12.49
N ASN A 99 -1.93 0.41 13.52
CA ASN A 99 -0.84 1.36 13.76
C ASN A 99 -1.30 2.79 14.07
N LYS A 100 -0.38 3.59 14.64
CA LYS A 100 -0.52 5.02 14.97
C LYS A 100 -1.53 5.38 16.05
N GLY A 101 -2.69 4.72 16.13
CA GLY A 101 -3.69 5.00 17.15
C GLY A 101 -3.55 4.15 18.40
N PRO A 102 -4.46 4.35 19.36
CA PRO A 102 -4.33 3.81 20.71
C PRO A 102 -4.63 2.31 20.80
N ASP A 103 -5.49 1.75 19.95
CA ASP A 103 -6.02 0.39 20.12
C ASP A 103 -6.25 -0.34 18.78
N SER A 104 -5.15 -0.82 18.19
CA SER A 104 -5.20 -1.62 16.95
C SER A 104 -5.90 -2.96 17.14
N GLU A 105 -5.75 -3.61 18.29
CA GLU A 105 -6.34 -4.93 18.54
C GLU A 105 -7.87 -4.83 18.63
N GLN A 106 -8.40 -3.81 19.30
CA GLN A 106 -9.84 -3.58 19.38
C GLN A 106 -10.43 -3.22 18.01
N VAL A 107 -9.73 -2.46 17.16
CA VAL A 107 -10.19 -2.22 15.77
C VAL A 107 -10.32 -3.55 15.02
N LEU A 108 -9.34 -4.45 15.11
CA LEU A 108 -9.41 -5.74 14.42
C LEU A 108 -10.52 -6.63 14.98
N LYS A 109 -10.73 -6.63 16.30
CA LYS A 109 -11.89 -7.31 16.91
C LYS A 109 -13.20 -6.75 16.38
N LEU A 110 -13.37 -5.43 16.36
CA LEU A 110 -14.55 -4.78 15.78
C LEU A 110 -14.74 -5.14 14.30
N ALA A 111 -13.67 -5.11 13.51
CA ALA A 111 -13.69 -5.47 12.10
C ALA A 111 -14.19 -6.90 11.90
N ARG A 112 -13.56 -7.86 12.58
CA ARG A 112 -13.92 -9.28 12.52
C ARG A 112 -15.34 -9.52 13.01
N ASP A 113 -15.67 -8.99 14.18
CA ASP A 113 -16.95 -9.26 14.84
C ASP A 113 -18.12 -8.61 14.09
N ASN A 114 -17.89 -7.53 13.33
CA ASN A 114 -18.88 -6.91 12.45
C ASN A 114 -18.85 -7.42 10.99
N GLY A 115 -17.91 -8.31 10.65
CA GLY A 115 -17.78 -8.84 9.29
C GLY A 115 -17.30 -7.82 8.26
N MET A 116 -16.48 -6.85 8.69
CA MET A 116 -15.90 -5.84 7.81
C MET A 116 -14.92 -6.47 6.82
N LEU A 117 -15.06 -6.12 5.53
CA LEU A 117 -14.10 -6.48 4.49
C LEU A 117 -13.24 -5.27 4.14
N THR A 118 -11.92 -5.45 4.09
CA THR A 118 -10.98 -4.35 3.92
C THR A 118 -10.20 -4.51 2.62
N ALA A 119 -10.10 -3.44 1.84
CA ALA A 119 -9.22 -3.34 0.70
C ALA A 119 -7.85 -2.83 1.15
N GLY A 120 -6.79 -3.38 0.57
CA GLY A 120 -5.41 -3.05 0.91
C GLY A 120 -4.93 -3.81 2.14
N PRO A 121 -3.95 -4.73 2.00
CA PRO A 121 -3.26 -5.27 3.16
C PRO A 121 -2.60 -4.10 3.89
N CYS A 122 -2.71 -4.06 5.23
CA CYS A 122 -2.07 -3.01 6.01
C CYS A 122 -0.55 -3.06 5.78
N MET A 123 0.01 -1.99 5.24
CA MET A 123 1.37 -1.96 4.72
C MET A 123 2.43 -1.51 5.73
N LEU A 124 2.05 -1.43 7.00
CA LEU A 124 2.95 -1.07 8.08
C LEU A 124 2.97 -2.19 9.14
N TRP A 125 4.18 -2.73 9.29
CA TRP A 125 4.80 -3.36 10.46
C TRP A 125 3.87 -3.99 11.49
N TRP A 126 4.03 -5.30 11.67
CA TRP A 126 3.76 -6.05 12.90
C TRP A 126 3.46 -5.15 14.10
N VAL A 127 2.17 -5.09 14.49
CA VAL A 127 1.78 -4.52 15.78
C VAL A 127 2.41 -5.44 16.84
N PRO A 128 3.37 -4.95 17.65
CA PRO A 128 4.05 -5.82 18.60
C PRO A 128 3.08 -6.47 19.59
N GLY A 129 3.04 -7.80 19.60
CA GLY A 129 2.15 -8.55 20.49
C GLY A 129 0.74 -8.77 19.93
N LEU A 130 0.50 -8.48 18.65
CA LEU A 130 -0.74 -8.83 18.01
C LEU A 130 -0.92 -10.34 17.96
N ASP A 131 -2.14 -10.79 18.26
CA ASP A 131 -2.53 -12.17 18.12
C ASP A 131 -2.28 -12.68 16.68
N GLU A 132 -1.66 -13.85 16.57
CA GLU A 132 -1.24 -14.44 15.29
C GLU A 132 -2.43 -14.65 14.34
N SER A 133 -3.60 -15.04 14.88
CA SER A 133 -4.81 -15.23 14.06
C SER A 133 -5.32 -13.92 13.46
N LEU A 134 -5.11 -12.79 14.13
CA LEU A 134 -5.43 -11.46 13.59
C LEU A 134 -4.40 -11.02 12.53
N GLY A 135 -3.13 -11.42 12.69
CA GLY A 135 -2.08 -11.22 11.70
C GLY A 135 -2.38 -11.91 10.36
N ASP A 136 -2.85 -13.16 10.40
CA ASP A 136 -3.23 -13.90 9.20
C ASP A 136 -4.38 -13.26 8.44
N VAL A 137 -5.38 -12.71 9.17
CA VAL A 137 -6.50 -11.99 8.57
C VAL A 137 -6.01 -10.77 7.79
N LEU A 138 -5.06 -10.01 8.34
CA LEU A 138 -4.46 -8.85 7.67
C LEU A 138 -3.68 -9.25 6.42
N ALA A 139 -2.94 -10.36 6.47
CA ALA A 139 -2.13 -10.85 5.35
C ALA A 139 -2.96 -11.32 4.15
N GLN A 140 -4.21 -11.74 4.38
CA GLN A 140 -5.10 -12.28 3.34
C GLN A 140 -6.13 -11.26 2.81
N MET A 141 -6.03 -9.98 3.21
CA MET A 141 -6.90 -8.92 2.67
C MET A 141 -6.64 -8.72 1.17
N PRO A 142 -7.69 -8.59 0.34
CA PRO A 142 -7.52 -8.25 -1.07
C PRO A 142 -6.89 -6.86 -1.21
N TYR A 143 -6.13 -6.61 -2.28
CA TYR A 143 -5.71 -5.24 -2.61
C TYR A 143 -6.88 -4.38 -3.05
N THR A 144 -7.85 -4.98 -3.75
CA THR A 144 -9.01 -4.25 -4.28
C THR A 144 -10.32 -5.01 -4.08
N ILE A 145 -11.39 -4.25 -3.89
CA ILE A 145 -12.76 -4.76 -3.83
C ILE A 145 -13.59 -4.05 -4.90
N GLU A 146 -14.35 -4.79 -5.69
CA GLU A 146 -15.29 -4.23 -6.68
C GLU A 146 -16.74 -4.42 -6.25
N LEU A 147 -17.56 -3.40 -6.50
CA LEU A 147 -19.01 -3.42 -6.39
C LEU A 147 -19.60 -3.08 -7.78
N PRO A 148 -19.75 -4.09 -8.68
CA PRO A 148 -20.12 -3.84 -10.07
C PRO A 148 -21.47 -3.13 -10.22
N ALA A 149 -22.44 -3.46 -9.36
CA ALA A 149 -23.78 -2.86 -9.37
C ALA A 149 -23.77 -1.34 -9.14
N TYR A 150 -22.76 -0.83 -8.44
CA TYR A 150 -22.58 0.61 -8.19
C TYR A 150 -21.60 1.27 -9.16
N GLY A 151 -20.83 0.45 -9.91
CA GLY A 151 -19.66 0.91 -10.66
C GLY A 151 -18.58 1.46 -9.72
N VAL A 152 -18.27 0.75 -8.63
CA VAL A 152 -17.36 1.22 -7.59
C VAL A 152 -16.17 0.26 -7.41
N PHE A 153 -14.97 0.82 -7.23
CA PHE A 153 -13.79 0.12 -6.72
C PHE A 153 -13.35 0.70 -5.38
N LEU A 154 -12.85 -0.16 -4.51
CA LEU A 154 -12.11 0.20 -3.31
C LEU A 154 -10.66 -0.21 -3.49
N VAL A 155 -9.75 0.69 -3.15
CA VAL A 155 -8.30 0.49 -3.12
C VAL A 155 -7.73 1.32 -1.98
N HIS A 156 -6.62 0.91 -1.37
CA HIS A 156 -6.09 1.66 -0.24
C HIS A 156 -5.50 3.02 -0.64
N ALA A 157 -4.57 3.06 -1.59
CA ALA A 157 -3.96 4.31 -2.00
C ALA A 157 -4.44 4.80 -3.36
N GLY A 158 -4.29 3.99 -4.42
CA GLY A 158 -4.80 4.39 -5.73
C GLY A 158 -4.58 3.38 -6.85
N LEU A 159 -5.04 3.75 -8.04
CA LEU A 159 -4.87 3.00 -9.28
C LEU A 159 -4.18 3.90 -10.31
N VAL A 160 -3.13 3.41 -10.95
CA VAL A 160 -2.49 4.13 -12.07
C VAL A 160 -3.46 4.10 -13.26
N PRO A 161 -3.97 5.26 -13.74
CA PRO A 161 -4.91 5.31 -14.85
C PRO A 161 -4.32 4.71 -16.13
N GLY A 162 -5.13 3.99 -16.90
CA GLY A 162 -4.71 3.36 -18.16
C GLY A 162 -3.84 2.10 -17.98
N VAL A 163 -3.62 1.64 -16.74
CA VAL A 163 -2.98 0.35 -16.44
C VAL A 163 -4.04 -0.66 -15.99
N PRO A 164 -4.16 -1.83 -16.65
CA PRO A 164 -5.09 -2.88 -16.22
C PRO A 164 -4.86 -3.32 -14.78
N LEU A 165 -5.91 -3.75 -14.08
CA LEU A 165 -5.87 -4.04 -12.65
C LEU A 165 -4.82 -5.11 -12.30
N GLU A 166 -4.68 -6.14 -13.14
CA GLU A 166 -3.71 -7.22 -13.00
C GLU A 166 -2.25 -6.79 -13.22
N GLN A 167 -2.04 -5.59 -13.79
CA GLN A 167 -0.74 -5.00 -14.06
C GLN A 167 -0.38 -3.88 -13.07
N GLN A 168 -1.30 -3.51 -12.17
CA GLN A 168 -1.04 -2.53 -11.12
C GLN A 168 0.05 -3.04 -10.18
N ARG A 169 0.99 -2.17 -9.80
CA ARG A 169 2.03 -2.54 -8.83
C ARG A 169 1.44 -2.51 -7.42
N GLY A 170 1.81 -3.49 -6.59
CA GLY A 170 1.37 -3.51 -5.19
C GLY A 170 1.72 -2.24 -4.42
N LEU A 171 2.83 -1.58 -4.76
CA LEU A 171 3.19 -0.27 -4.20
C LEU A 171 2.21 0.84 -4.60
N ASP A 172 1.73 0.87 -5.84
CA ASP A 172 0.78 1.90 -6.26
C ASP A 172 -0.56 1.74 -5.53
N LEU A 173 -1.03 0.49 -5.44
CA LEU A 173 -2.27 0.11 -4.76
C LEU A 173 -2.29 0.48 -3.27
N THR A 174 -1.11 0.67 -2.66
CA THR A 174 -0.98 0.80 -1.21
C THR A 174 -0.26 2.05 -0.72
N LYS A 175 0.44 2.78 -1.59
CA LYS A 175 1.26 3.92 -1.17
C LYS A 175 1.17 5.13 -2.10
N MET A 176 0.58 5.02 -3.29
CA MET A 176 0.58 6.13 -4.25
C MET A 176 -0.20 7.34 -3.73
N ARG A 177 0.37 8.53 -3.96
CA ARG A 177 -0.29 9.82 -3.76
C ARG A 177 -0.35 10.62 -5.06
N ASP A 178 0.77 10.66 -5.77
CA ASP A 178 0.92 11.47 -6.98
C ASP A 178 1.29 10.58 -8.17
N LEU A 179 0.90 11.03 -9.36
CA LEU A 179 1.36 10.51 -10.64
C LEU A 179 2.37 11.47 -11.22
N VAL A 180 3.48 10.93 -11.72
CA VAL A 180 4.51 11.66 -12.46
C VAL A 180 4.63 11.08 -13.87
N PRO A 181 5.11 11.86 -14.85
CA PRO A 181 5.45 11.32 -16.16
C PRO A 181 6.54 10.25 -16.04
N ALA A 182 6.32 9.07 -16.61
CA ALA A 182 7.28 7.96 -16.51
C ALA A 182 8.65 8.33 -17.10
N ALA A 183 8.66 9.09 -18.19
CA ALA A 183 9.91 9.56 -18.82
C ALA A 183 10.68 10.58 -17.95
N GLU A 184 9.99 11.30 -17.06
CA GLU A 184 10.57 12.31 -16.17
C GLU A 184 10.71 11.80 -14.72
N ALA A 185 10.45 10.51 -14.48
CA ALA A 185 10.44 9.87 -13.17
C ALA A 185 11.70 10.16 -12.33
N ALA A 186 12.89 9.98 -12.90
CA ALA A 186 14.15 10.22 -12.21
C ALA A 186 14.37 11.71 -11.85
N GLN A 187 13.92 12.62 -12.72
CA GLN A 187 13.96 14.07 -12.47
C GLN A 187 12.96 14.45 -11.38
N ALA A 188 11.78 13.84 -11.39
CA ALA A 188 10.75 14.01 -10.38
C ALA A 188 11.24 13.54 -9.00
N ASP A 189 11.94 12.42 -8.93
CA ASP A 189 12.54 11.91 -7.69
C ASP A 189 13.64 12.84 -7.15
N ALA A 190 14.48 13.37 -8.03
CA ALA A 190 15.49 14.37 -7.67
C ALA A 190 14.87 15.67 -7.17
N ALA A 191 13.79 16.15 -7.81
CA ALA A 191 13.07 17.36 -7.41
C ALA A 191 12.41 17.22 -6.03
N ALA A 192 11.76 16.09 -5.76
CA ALA A 192 11.18 15.79 -4.45
C ALA A 192 12.25 15.72 -3.35
N ALA A 193 13.40 15.10 -3.63
CA ALA A 193 14.53 15.06 -2.70
C ALA A 193 15.14 16.46 -2.44
N GLY A 194 15.22 17.30 -3.48
CA GLY A 194 15.68 18.68 -3.38
C GLY A 194 14.80 19.53 -2.46
N LEU A 195 13.48 19.47 -2.64
CA LEU A 195 12.52 20.16 -1.76
C LEU A 195 12.62 19.71 -0.31
N ALA A 196 12.71 18.40 -0.08
CA ALA A 196 12.93 17.85 1.26
C ALA A 196 14.23 18.39 1.89
N ALA A 197 15.24 18.70 1.07
CA ALA A 197 16.51 19.30 1.49
C ALA A 197 16.49 20.84 1.59
N GLY A 198 15.33 21.48 1.37
CA GLY A 198 15.17 22.93 1.46
C GLY A 198 15.53 23.70 0.18
N ALA A 199 15.57 23.04 -0.98
CA ALA A 199 15.75 23.72 -2.26
C ALA A 199 14.56 24.65 -2.56
N ASP A 200 14.85 25.78 -3.23
CA ASP A 200 13.83 26.72 -3.67
C ASP A 200 12.99 26.09 -4.81
N VAL A 201 11.66 26.17 -4.70
CA VAL A 201 10.70 25.71 -5.70
C VAL A 201 10.99 26.34 -7.07
N ALA A 202 11.41 27.61 -7.10
CA ALA A 202 11.73 28.33 -8.35
C ALA A 202 12.96 27.78 -9.08
N SER A 203 13.81 26.99 -8.40
CA SER A 203 15.00 26.38 -8.98
C SER A 203 14.76 24.98 -9.56
N LEU A 204 13.55 24.44 -9.38
CA LEU A 204 13.20 23.13 -9.89
C LEU A 204 12.94 23.17 -11.39
N PRO A 205 13.37 22.14 -12.14
CA PRO A 205 13.12 22.09 -13.57
C PRO A 205 11.62 22.00 -13.85
N VAL A 206 11.09 22.87 -14.72
CA VAL A 206 9.68 22.85 -15.12
C VAL A 206 9.46 21.63 -16.03
N GLY A 207 8.51 20.76 -15.65
CA GLY A 207 8.15 19.60 -16.46
C GLY A 207 7.60 20.04 -17.82
N THR A 208 8.01 19.35 -18.88
CA THR A 208 7.57 19.64 -20.26
C THR A 208 6.41 18.75 -20.70
N PHE A 209 5.95 17.89 -19.80
CA PHE A 209 4.92 16.90 -20.07
C PHE A 209 3.55 17.53 -20.38
N ASP A 210 2.92 17.02 -21.43
CA ASP A 210 1.60 17.45 -21.87
C ASP A 210 0.50 16.76 -21.06
N TRP A 211 0.14 17.39 -19.92
CA TRP A 211 -0.92 16.91 -19.05
C TRP A 211 -2.31 16.96 -19.69
N GLU A 212 -2.56 17.86 -20.65
CA GLU A 212 -3.84 17.93 -21.33
C GLU A 212 -4.02 16.75 -22.30
N ALA A 213 -2.98 16.44 -23.08
CA ALA A 213 -2.97 15.25 -23.92
C ALA A 213 -3.13 13.97 -23.09
N ALA A 214 -2.46 13.88 -21.94
CA ALA A 214 -2.62 12.74 -21.02
C ALA A 214 -4.06 12.60 -20.53
N ARG A 215 -4.71 13.69 -20.11
CA ARG A 215 -6.12 13.69 -19.69
C ARG A 215 -7.05 13.28 -20.81
N GLY A 216 -6.84 13.80 -22.03
CA GLY A 216 -7.63 13.44 -23.20
C GLY A 216 -7.52 11.96 -23.55
N ALA A 217 -6.30 11.41 -23.54
CA ALA A 217 -6.06 9.99 -23.79
C ALA A 217 -6.70 9.10 -22.70
N LEU A 218 -6.61 9.50 -21.42
CA LEU A 218 -7.26 8.78 -20.32
C LEU A 218 -8.78 8.80 -20.41
N ALA A 219 -9.37 9.95 -20.76
CA ALA A 219 -10.81 10.05 -20.97
C ALA A 219 -11.30 9.16 -22.13
N ALA A 220 -10.54 9.07 -23.22
CA ALA A 220 -10.84 8.19 -24.33
C ALA A 220 -10.81 6.71 -23.92
N LEU A 221 -9.79 6.29 -23.16
CA LEU A 221 -9.69 4.92 -22.62
C LEU A 221 -10.88 4.57 -21.70
N ALA A 222 -11.30 5.52 -20.86
CA ALA A 222 -12.46 5.31 -19.97
C ALA A 222 -13.78 5.19 -20.74
N ALA A 223 -13.95 5.95 -21.83
CA ALA A 223 -15.14 5.90 -22.66
C ALA A 223 -15.26 4.58 -23.45
N ASP A 224 -14.13 4.01 -23.88
CA ASP A 224 -14.07 2.74 -24.61
C ASP A 224 -14.21 1.50 -23.70
N THR A 225 -14.12 1.67 -22.38
CA THR A 225 -14.31 0.58 -21.43
C THR A 225 -15.81 0.21 -21.37
N PRO A 226 -16.21 -1.02 -21.73
CA PRO A 226 -17.63 -1.40 -21.74
C PRO A 226 -18.25 -1.18 -20.37
N ARG A 227 -19.23 -0.29 -20.28
CA ARG A 227 -20.07 -0.18 -19.07
C ARG A 227 -20.75 -1.53 -18.88
N GLY A 228 -20.44 -2.22 -17.78
CA GLY A 228 -21.04 -3.50 -17.44
C GLY A 228 -22.55 -3.44 -17.67
N ARG A 229 -23.03 -4.23 -18.64
CA ARG A 229 -24.44 -4.31 -18.99
C ARG A 229 -25.18 -4.82 -17.76
N LEU A 230 -26.03 -3.99 -17.15
CA LEU A 230 -26.95 -4.44 -16.11
C LEU A 230 -27.78 -5.61 -16.68
N PRO A 231 -27.94 -6.73 -15.95
CA PRO A 231 -28.72 -7.87 -16.44
C PRO A 231 -30.20 -7.50 -16.40
N GLY A 232 -30.75 -7.11 -17.55
CA GLY A 232 -32.18 -6.79 -17.67
C GLY A 232 -32.57 -6.59 -19.13
N GLY A 233 -32.85 -7.68 -19.83
CA GLY A 233 -33.44 -7.64 -21.17
C GLY A 233 -33.30 -8.92 -21.99
N GLY A 234 -34.26 -9.84 -21.83
CA GLY A 234 -34.67 -10.75 -22.90
C GLY A 234 -34.33 -12.24 -22.74
N SER A 235 -35.40 -13.04 -22.65
CA SER A 235 -35.53 -14.49 -22.79
C SER A 235 -34.92 -15.41 -21.71
N SER A 236 -35.82 -16.05 -20.95
CA SER A 236 -35.55 -17.14 -20.01
C SER A 236 -34.72 -18.27 -20.63
N PRO A 237 -33.71 -18.81 -19.93
CA PRO A 237 -33.20 -20.13 -20.24
C PRO A 237 -34.04 -21.21 -19.53
N VAL A 238 -34.32 -22.27 -20.29
CA VAL A 238 -34.96 -23.52 -19.86
C VAL A 238 -34.07 -24.21 -18.80
N PRO A 239 -34.64 -24.86 -17.77
CA PRO A 239 -33.82 -25.50 -16.73
C PRO A 239 -33.39 -26.91 -17.17
N GLY A 240 -32.09 -27.16 -17.14
CA GLY A 240 -31.53 -28.51 -17.22
C GLY A 240 -30.20 -28.62 -17.98
N GLU A 241 -29.10 -28.13 -17.41
CA GLU A 241 -27.74 -28.67 -17.63
C GLU A 241 -26.76 -28.11 -16.57
N PRO A 242 -25.72 -28.87 -16.17
CA PRO A 242 -24.91 -28.54 -15.00
C PRO A 242 -23.91 -27.41 -15.29
N ALA A 243 -23.87 -26.41 -14.40
CA ALA A 243 -22.96 -25.28 -14.45
C ALA A 243 -21.52 -25.68 -14.07
N ALA A 244 -20.74 -26.13 -15.04
CA ALA A 244 -19.28 -26.25 -14.92
C ALA A 244 -18.58 -26.44 -16.29
N ALA A 245 -18.66 -25.49 -17.23
CA ALA A 245 -17.81 -25.56 -18.45
C ALA A 245 -17.70 -24.27 -19.32
N ALA A 246 -18.08 -23.07 -18.86
CA ALA A 246 -18.18 -21.89 -19.75
C ALA A 246 -17.22 -20.74 -19.40
N ALA A 247 -15.97 -21.03 -19.01
CA ALA A 247 -14.96 -20.00 -18.71
C ALA A 247 -13.65 -20.10 -19.53
N VAL A 248 -13.57 -20.92 -20.58
CA VAL A 248 -12.28 -21.10 -21.32
C VAL A 248 -12.39 -20.92 -22.84
N ALA A 249 -13.50 -20.41 -23.39
CA ALA A 249 -13.68 -20.30 -24.85
C ALA A 249 -13.86 -18.85 -25.37
N ALA A 250 -13.03 -17.91 -24.90
CA ALA A 250 -12.97 -16.55 -25.47
C ALA A 250 -11.57 -16.13 -25.93
N ALA A 251 -10.62 -17.07 -26.06
CA ALA A 251 -9.23 -16.75 -26.39
C ALA A 251 -8.82 -17.00 -27.85
N ASP A 252 -9.71 -17.50 -28.73
CA ASP A 252 -9.27 -17.91 -30.08
C ASP A 252 -10.24 -17.49 -31.19
N ARG A 253 -10.40 -16.18 -31.39
CA ARG A 253 -10.92 -15.62 -32.65
C ARG A 253 -9.77 -14.96 -33.42
N PRO A 254 -9.38 -15.48 -34.60
CA PRO A 254 -8.39 -14.81 -35.44
C PRO A 254 -9.05 -13.58 -36.06
N GLY A 255 -8.62 -12.39 -35.60
CA GLY A 255 -9.16 -11.10 -36.05
C GLY A 255 -9.31 -10.02 -34.97
N ALA A 256 -9.08 -10.34 -33.69
CA ALA A 256 -9.02 -9.33 -32.63
C ALA A 256 -7.64 -8.64 -32.63
N SER A 257 -7.60 -7.37 -33.05
CA SER A 257 -6.39 -6.55 -33.06
C SER A 257 -5.77 -6.45 -31.65
N PRO A 258 -4.49 -6.84 -31.45
CA PRO A 258 -3.84 -6.74 -30.15
C PRO A 258 -3.15 -5.37 -30.04
N ALA A 259 -3.77 -4.43 -29.31
CA ALA A 259 -3.17 -3.21 -28.72
C ALA A 259 -4.20 -2.05 -28.73
N ARG A 260 -5.01 -1.90 -27.67
CA ARG A 260 -5.86 -0.69 -27.50
C ARG A 260 -6.04 -0.18 -26.07
N SER A 261 -5.35 -0.71 -25.05
CA SER A 261 -5.69 -0.41 -23.64
C SER A 261 -4.59 0.26 -22.81
N ALA A 262 -3.62 0.94 -23.42
CA ALA A 262 -2.58 1.63 -22.67
C ALA A 262 -2.32 3.03 -23.24
N LEU A 263 -1.93 3.95 -22.37
CA LEU A 263 -1.39 5.24 -22.80
C LEU A 263 -0.16 5.02 -23.69
N PRO A 264 0.07 5.88 -24.70
CA PRO A 264 1.32 5.83 -25.45
C PRO A 264 2.50 6.05 -24.48
N PRO A 265 3.69 5.49 -24.76
CA PRO A 265 4.84 5.62 -23.85
C PRO A 265 5.20 7.07 -23.49
N SER A 266 4.96 8.02 -24.40
CA SER A 266 5.18 9.45 -24.18
C SER A 266 4.21 10.08 -23.16
N LEU A 267 3.09 9.42 -22.85
CA LEU A 267 2.09 9.83 -21.87
C LEU A 267 2.01 8.88 -20.68
N ALA A 268 2.90 7.89 -20.59
CA ALA A 268 2.90 6.92 -19.50
C ALA A 268 3.12 7.61 -18.14
N LEU A 269 2.41 7.13 -17.12
CA LEU A 269 2.44 7.70 -15.78
C LEU A 269 2.94 6.65 -14.77
N GLU A 270 3.62 7.12 -13.74
CA GLU A 270 4.05 6.29 -12.62
C GLU A 270 3.60 6.86 -11.28
N GLY A 271 3.21 5.98 -10.37
CA GLY A 271 2.88 6.36 -9.00
C GLY A 271 4.11 6.71 -8.16
N ARG A 272 3.94 7.69 -7.27
CA ARG A 272 4.89 8.07 -6.21
C ARG A 272 4.17 8.22 -4.87
N GLU A 273 4.81 7.72 -3.82
CA GLU A 273 4.30 7.82 -2.44
C GLU A 273 4.49 9.23 -1.86
N VAL A 274 5.59 9.88 -2.21
CA VAL A 274 5.88 11.22 -1.76
C VAL A 274 5.23 12.22 -2.73
N PRO A 275 4.49 13.23 -2.24
CA PRO A 275 3.99 14.30 -3.08
C PRO A 275 5.11 14.90 -3.92
N ASN A 276 4.87 15.05 -5.21
CA ASN A 276 5.90 15.38 -6.17
C ASN A 276 5.61 16.73 -6.83
N PRO A 277 6.57 17.68 -6.84
CA PRO A 277 6.36 18.99 -7.46
C PRO A 277 6.10 18.94 -8.97
N LEU A 278 6.54 17.87 -9.65
CA LEU A 278 6.31 17.63 -11.08
C LEU A 278 5.12 16.69 -11.33
N GLY A 279 4.47 16.23 -10.28
CA GLY A 279 3.34 15.31 -10.35
C GLY A 279 2.02 16.00 -10.08
N LEU A 280 0.94 15.24 -10.30
CA LEU A 280 -0.41 15.63 -9.93
C LEU A 280 -1.01 14.59 -8.98
N PRO A 281 -1.93 14.97 -8.07
CA PRO A 281 -2.66 14.01 -7.26
C PRO A 281 -3.35 12.98 -8.15
N TRP A 282 -3.11 11.69 -7.91
CA TRP A 282 -3.52 10.64 -8.83
C TRP A 282 -5.04 10.63 -9.08
N ALA A 283 -5.81 10.88 -8.01
CA ALA A 283 -7.27 10.87 -8.03
C ALA A 283 -7.86 11.96 -8.94
N SER A 284 -7.12 13.05 -9.16
CA SER A 284 -7.51 14.13 -10.10
C SER A 284 -7.36 13.73 -11.57
N LEU A 285 -6.62 12.66 -11.84
CA LEU A 285 -6.37 12.12 -13.19
C LEU A 285 -7.18 10.86 -13.48
N TRP A 286 -7.88 10.30 -12.48
CA TRP A 286 -8.69 9.11 -12.67
C TRP A 286 -9.92 9.42 -13.54
N PRO A 287 -10.03 8.80 -14.74
CA PRO A 287 -11.06 9.17 -15.72
C PRO A 287 -12.39 8.43 -15.54
N GLY A 288 -12.46 7.44 -14.63
CA GLY A 288 -13.57 6.49 -14.57
C GLY A 288 -13.41 5.33 -15.56
N PRO A 289 -14.48 4.60 -15.92
CA PRO A 289 -15.89 4.89 -15.61
C PRO A 289 -16.30 4.51 -14.19
N ALA A 290 -15.51 3.69 -13.49
CA ALA A 290 -15.82 3.33 -12.11
C ALA A 290 -15.43 4.46 -11.14
N HIS A 291 -16.20 4.63 -10.07
CA HIS A 291 -15.87 5.53 -8.99
C HIS A 291 -14.96 4.82 -7.99
N VAL A 292 -13.82 5.42 -7.65
CA VAL A 292 -12.84 4.81 -6.73
C VAL A 292 -12.96 5.43 -5.35
N PHE A 293 -13.22 4.62 -4.32
CA PHE A 293 -13.04 5.02 -2.94
C PHE A 293 -11.66 4.60 -2.45
N PHE A 294 -10.94 5.53 -1.83
CA PHE A 294 -9.57 5.29 -1.36
C PHE A 294 -9.27 6.01 -0.04
N GLY A 295 -8.12 5.69 0.53
CA GLY A 295 -7.62 6.19 1.81
C GLY A 295 -6.21 6.75 1.69
N HIS A 296 -5.35 6.44 2.67
CA HIS A 296 -3.89 6.66 2.68
C HIS A 296 -3.42 8.13 2.76
N ASP A 297 -4.12 9.06 2.09
CA ASP A 297 -3.67 10.43 1.86
C ASP A 297 -4.19 11.46 2.88
N ALA A 298 -4.00 11.19 4.18
CA ALA A 298 -4.39 12.09 5.29
C ALA A 298 -3.88 13.54 5.14
N VAL A 299 -2.79 13.75 4.40
CA VAL A 299 -2.24 15.08 4.12
C VAL A 299 -3.24 15.92 3.32
N ARG A 300 -3.90 15.30 2.34
CA ARG A 300 -4.90 15.95 1.49
C ARG A 300 -6.32 15.89 2.05
N ARG A 301 -6.54 15.17 3.16
CA ARG A 301 -7.84 15.01 3.81
C ARG A 301 -8.89 14.47 2.83
N LEU A 302 -10.15 14.84 3.04
CA LEU A 302 -11.26 14.44 2.17
C LEU A 302 -11.08 14.99 0.75
N GLN A 303 -10.98 14.09 -0.23
CA GLN A 303 -10.84 14.43 -1.65
C GLN A 303 -12.14 14.10 -2.39
N ARG A 304 -12.62 15.02 -3.22
CA ARG A 304 -13.86 14.90 -4.00
C ARG A 304 -13.59 15.11 -5.48
N ASN A 305 -13.02 14.10 -6.14
CA ASN A 305 -12.80 14.12 -7.58
C ASN A 305 -14.01 13.48 -8.29
N PRO A 306 -14.28 13.82 -9.57
CA PRO A 306 -15.48 13.34 -10.28
C PRO A 306 -15.67 11.81 -10.27
N ALA A 307 -14.56 11.06 -10.34
CA ALA A 307 -14.56 9.61 -10.33
C ALA A 307 -13.74 8.99 -9.20
N ALA A 308 -13.30 9.77 -8.20
CA ALA A 308 -12.52 9.25 -7.09
C ALA A 308 -12.72 10.07 -5.80
N THR A 309 -13.08 9.39 -4.72
CA THR A 309 -13.29 9.99 -3.39
C THR A 309 -12.32 9.43 -2.37
N GLY A 310 -11.50 10.31 -1.79
CA GLY A 310 -10.53 9.96 -0.76
C GLY A 310 -11.14 10.17 0.63
N LEU A 311 -11.23 9.11 1.43
CA LEU A 311 -11.92 9.07 2.72
C LEU A 311 -10.97 9.24 3.93
N ASP A 312 -9.66 9.32 3.70
CA ASP A 312 -8.68 9.55 4.77
C ASP A 312 -8.72 11.00 5.24
N THR A 313 -9.60 11.28 6.19
CA THR A 313 -9.74 12.56 6.87
C THR A 313 -8.81 12.71 8.06
N GLY A 314 -7.84 11.80 8.23
CA GLY A 314 -6.79 11.91 9.24
C GLY A 314 -7.28 11.72 10.66
N CYS A 315 -8.18 10.75 10.91
CA CYS A 315 -8.76 10.42 12.23
C CYS A 315 -7.69 10.38 13.32
N VAL A 316 -6.65 9.57 13.12
CA VAL A 316 -5.56 9.37 14.10
C VAL A 316 -4.76 10.65 14.41
N TYR A 317 -4.83 11.64 13.54
CA TYR A 317 -4.17 12.95 13.69
C TYR A 317 -5.10 14.02 14.28
N GLY A 318 -6.23 13.61 14.88
CA GLY A 318 -7.24 14.53 15.44
C GLY A 318 -8.18 15.11 14.38
N GLY A 319 -8.21 14.53 13.18
CA GLY A 319 -9.19 14.84 12.14
C GLY A 319 -10.54 14.16 12.39
N GLU A 320 -11.15 13.69 11.32
CA GLU A 320 -12.38 12.91 11.38
C GLU A 320 -12.13 11.47 10.96
N LEU A 321 -13.03 10.56 11.35
CA LEU A 321 -13.22 9.28 10.66
C LEU A 321 -14.44 9.41 9.75
N THR A 322 -14.22 9.24 8.45
CA THR A 322 -15.25 9.43 7.42
C THR A 322 -15.65 8.11 6.78
N ALA A 323 -16.94 7.94 6.53
CA ALA A 323 -17.48 6.86 5.71
C ALA A 323 -18.34 7.39 4.57
N ALA A 324 -18.33 6.66 3.45
CA ALA A 324 -19.30 6.81 2.37
C ALA A 324 -20.40 5.75 2.51
N VAL A 325 -21.65 6.17 2.39
CA VAL A 325 -22.83 5.30 2.47
C VAL A 325 -23.50 5.24 1.11
N LEU A 326 -23.60 4.04 0.54
CA LEU A 326 -24.29 3.78 -0.72
C LEU A 326 -25.70 3.25 -0.44
N PRO A 327 -26.74 3.82 -1.07
CA PRO A 327 -28.12 3.33 -0.92
C PRO A 327 -28.27 1.91 -1.46
N PRO A 328 -29.31 1.16 -1.03
CA PRO A 328 -29.65 -0.10 -1.68
C PRO A 328 -30.15 0.18 -3.10
N LEU A 329 -29.93 -0.76 -4.01
CA LEU A 329 -30.44 -0.66 -5.38
C LEU A 329 -31.67 -1.57 -5.55
N ASP A 330 -32.60 -1.21 -6.43
CA ASP A 330 -33.67 -2.11 -6.83
C ASP A 330 -33.20 -3.09 -7.93
N GLU A 331 -34.12 -3.88 -8.47
CA GLU A 331 -33.86 -4.82 -9.57
C GLU A 331 -33.46 -4.15 -10.90
N HIS A 332 -33.66 -2.83 -11.01
CA HIS A 332 -33.29 -2.01 -12.16
C HIS A 332 -32.03 -1.18 -11.92
N GLY A 333 -31.36 -1.38 -10.77
CA GLY A 333 -30.16 -0.63 -10.40
C GLY A 333 -30.44 0.81 -9.95
N GLN A 334 -31.68 1.16 -9.61
CA GLN A 334 -32.04 2.49 -9.12
C GLN A 334 -31.91 2.57 -7.58
N PRO A 335 -31.47 3.72 -7.02
CA PRO A 335 -31.30 3.87 -5.59
C PRO A 335 -32.65 3.94 -4.84
N VAL A 336 -32.82 3.10 -3.82
CA VAL A 336 -34.02 3.08 -2.97
C VAL A 336 -33.77 3.87 -1.68
N LEU A 337 -33.97 5.19 -1.74
CA LEU A 337 -33.63 6.12 -0.65
C LEU A 337 -34.56 6.03 0.58
N THR A 338 -35.80 5.58 0.40
CA THR A 338 -36.78 5.46 1.50
C THR A 338 -36.36 4.47 2.59
N ARG A 339 -35.36 3.63 2.31
CA ARG A 339 -34.80 2.64 3.25
C ARG A 339 -33.52 3.12 3.92
N LEU A 340 -33.04 4.32 3.58
CA LEU A 340 -31.76 4.83 4.02
C LEU A 340 -31.95 5.78 5.22
N ASN A 341 -31.60 5.30 6.41
CA ASN A 341 -31.55 6.13 7.60
C ASN A 341 -30.17 6.78 7.67
N LEU A 342 -30.09 8.08 7.36
CA LEU A 342 -28.86 8.86 7.42
C LEU A 342 -28.92 9.90 8.53
N PRO A 343 -27.77 10.21 9.14
CA PRO A 343 -27.62 11.40 9.97
C PRO A 343 -27.99 12.67 9.19
N ALA A 344 -28.58 13.66 9.87
CA ALA A 344 -29.01 14.90 9.24
C ALA A 344 -27.85 15.76 8.70
N ASP A 345 -26.64 15.53 9.20
CA ASP A 345 -25.41 16.22 8.82
C ASP A 345 -24.63 15.50 7.71
N CYS A 346 -25.24 14.51 7.03
CA CYS A 346 -24.59 13.84 5.91
C CYS A 346 -24.48 14.75 4.68
N GLU A 347 -23.38 14.62 3.94
CA GLU A 347 -23.19 15.30 2.66
C GLU A 347 -23.43 14.34 1.50
N GLU A 348 -24.24 14.73 0.52
CA GLU A 348 -24.41 13.93 -0.71
C GLU A 348 -23.29 14.23 -1.72
N ILE A 349 -22.71 13.18 -2.28
CA ILE A 349 -21.82 13.22 -3.45
C ILE A 349 -22.40 12.38 -4.59
N ARG A 350 -21.90 12.61 -5.81
CA ARG A 350 -22.28 11.82 -6.99
C ARG A 350 -21.13 10.93 -7.42
N LEU A 351 -21.44 9.64 -7.56
CA LEU A 351 -20.52 8.67 -8.14
C LEU A 351 -20.35 8.93 -9.64
N ALA A 352 -19.31 8.35 -10.24
CA ALA A 352 -19.09 8.40 -11.69
C ALA A 352 -20.25 7.78 -12.48
N SER A 353 -20.97 6.82 -11.88
CA SER A 353 -22.19 6.22 -12.42
C SER A 353 -23.43 7.13 -12.34
N GLY A 354 -23.35 8.27 -11.64
CA GLY A 354 -24.46 9.18 -11.36
C GLY A 354 -25.29 8.81 -10.12
N LEU A 355 -25.07 7.62 -9.56
CA LEU A 355 -25.69 7.20 -8.30
C LEU A 355 -25.26 8.12 -7.13
N PRO A 356 -26.14 8.38 -6.15
CA PRO A 356 -25.78 9.15 -4.98
C PRO A 356 -24.98 8.29 -3.99
N ALA A 357 -24.11 8.94 -3.24
CA ALA A 357 -23.47 8.41 -2.05
C ALA A 357 -23.45 9.50 -0.96
N TYR A 358 -23.39 9.09 0.30
CA TYR A 358 -23.53 10.02 1.43
C TYR A 358 -22.33 9.92 2.36
N LEU A 359 -21.62 11.03 2.54
CA LEU A 359 -20.48 11.14 3.44
C LEU A 359 -20.97 11.41 4.86
N VAL A 360 -20.49 10.61 5.80
CA VAL A 360 -20.76 10.73 7.22
C VAL A 360 -19.44 10.71 7.96
N SER A 361 -19.18 11.76 8.74
CA SER A 361 -17.98 11.90 9.56
C SER A 361 -18.30 11.84 11.04
N VAL A 362 -17.31 11.40 11.82
CA VAL A 362 -17.24 11.62 13.27
C VAL A 362 -15.89 12.26 13.61
N GLN A 363 -15.92 13.27 14.47
CA GLN A 363 -14.73 13.97 14.92
C GLN A 363 -13.93 13.07 15.87
N ALA A 364 -12.61 12.97 15.65
CA ALA A 364 -11.72 12.27 16.59
C ALA A 364 -11.67 13.02 17.92
N LYS A 365 -11.64 12.27 19.03
CA LYS A 365 -11.71 12.86 20.37
C LYS A 365 -10.45 13.64 20.74
N GLU A 366 -9.31 13.22 20.20
CA GLU A 366 -8.00 13.80 20.46
C GLU A 366 -7.02 13.44 19.33
N VAL A 367 -5.83 14.03 19.37
CA VAL A 367 -4.72 13.64 18.49
C VAL A 367 -4.09 12.37 19.06
N HIS A 368 -4.26 11.25 18.36
CA HIS A 368 -3.80 9.93 18.81
C HIS A 368 -2.35 9.62 18.42
N SER A 369 -1.83 10.25 17.37
CA SER A 369 -0.50 9.98 16.81
C SER A 369 0.66 10.12 17.80
N ASP A 370 0.54 11.04 18.75
CA ASP A 370 1.60 11.34 19.72
C ASP A 370 1.76 10.25 20.78
N LYS A 371 0.66 9.56 21.13
CA LYS A 371 0.66 8.46 22.10
C LYS A 371 1.37 7.24 21.54
N TYR A 372 1.13 6.91 20.28
CA TYR A 372 1.81 5.82 19.59
C TYR A 372 3.29 6.11 19.35
N GLN A 373 3.67 7.32 18.91
CA GLN A 373 5.08 7.65 18.72
C GLN A 373 5.89 7.47 20.01
N LYS A 374 5.34 7.88 21.16
CA LYS A 374 5.96 7.64 22.48
C LYS A 374 6.05 6.16 22.82
N ALA A 375 4.98 5.39 22.61
CA ALA A 375 4.96 3.95 22.85
C ALA A 375 5.91 3.17 21.93
N GLU A 376 5.98 3.54 20.65
CA GLU A 376 6.86 2.95 19.64
C GLU A 376 8.33 3.28 19.93
N GLN A 377 8.66 4.51 20.32
CA GLN A 377 10.01 4.88 20.76
C GLN A 377 10.44 4.06 21.98
N GLN A 378 9.55 3.86 22.95
CA GLN A 378 9.81 3.00 24.12
C GLN A 378 9.96 1.51 23.73
N ALA A 379 9.18 1.02 22.77
CA ALA A 379 9.29 -0.35 22.25
C ALA A 379 10.58 -0.57 21.45
N LYS A 380 10.98 0.40 20.60
CA LYS A 380 12.27 0.41 19.90
C LYS A 380 13.44 0.45 20.87
N GLY A 381 13.38 1.28 21.91
CA GLY A 381 14.37 1.32 22.98
C GLY A 381 14.53 -0.02 23.70
N ARG A 382 13.41 -0.70 24.00
CA ARG A 382 13.41 -2.05 24.59
C ARG A 382 14.02 -3.11 23.66
N ARG A 383 13.73 -3.06 22.36
CA ARG A 383 14.32 -3.99 21.36
C ARG A 383 15.82 -3.79 21.18
N VAL A 384 16.29 -2.53 21.15
CA VAL A 384 17.73 -2.22 21.09
C VAL A 384 18.44 -2.69 22.37
N GLN A 385 17.83 -2.51 23.54
CA GLN A 385 18.37 -3.02 24.80
C GLN A 385 18.39 -4.55 24.86
N ALA A 386 17.35 -5.23 24.36
CA ALA A 386 17.30 -6.70 24.30
C ALA A 386 18.34 -7.26 23.32
N ALA A 387 18.49 -6.65 22.14
CA ALA A 387 19.54 -7.02 21.19
C ALA A 387 20.95 -6.81 21.76
N LYS A 388 21.15 -5.71 22.50
CA LYS A 388 22.43 -5.43 23.18
C LYS A 388 22.75 -6.45 24.27
N ARG A 389 21.75 -6.84 25.09
CA ARG A 389 21.89 -7.91 26.09
C ARG A 389 22.23 -9.24 25.44
N HIS A 390 21.58 -9.58 24.33
CA HIS A 390 21.87 -10.82 23.60
C HIS A 390 23.30 -10.85 23.02
N THR A 391 23.82 -9.70 22.54
CA THR A 391 25.23 -9.59 22.11
C THR A 391 26.22 -9.61 23.28
N ASP A 392 25.85 -9.08 24.43
CA ASP A 392 26.70 -9.11 25.63
C ASP A 392 26.72 -10.52 26.26
N GLU A 393 25.58 -11.24 26.28
CA GLU A 393 25.47 -12.62 26.77
C GLU A 393 26.23 -13.60 25.86
N THR A 394 26.10 -13.50 24.53
CA THR A 394 26.92 -14.31 23.60
C THR A 394 28.42 -14.00 23.69
N ARG A 395 28.80 -12.77 24.08
CA ARG A 395 30.20 -12.40 24.35
C ARG A 395 30.71 -12.96 25.68
N VAL A 396 29.85 -13.07 26.70
CA VAL A 396 30.17 -13.69 27.99
C VAL A 396 30.28 -15.22 27.86
N GLU A 397 29.40 -15.86 27.10
CA GLU A 397 29.47 -17.30 26.81
C GLU A 397 30.70 -17.67 25.97
N ALA A 398 31.09 -16.83 24.99
CA ALA A 398 32.35 -17.00 24.27
C ALA A 398 33.59 -16.76 25.16
N GLY A 399 33.47 -15.98 26.23
CA GLY A 399 34.53 -15.72 27.21
C GLY A 399 34.68 -16.77 28.32
N GLN A 400 33.65 -17.59 28.56
CA GLN A 400 33.65 -18.62 29.61
C GLN A 400 33.94 -20.05 29.08
N GLY A 401 34.10 -20.22 27.76
CA GLY A 401 34.40 -21.50 27.12
C GLY A 401 35.90 -21.88 26.97
N THR A 402 36.85 -21.09 27.50
CA THR A 402 38.30 -21.39 27.36
C THR A 402 39.06 -21.27 28.68
N ALA A 403 38.55 -21.89 29.74
CA ALA A 403 39.30 -22.08 30.99
C ALA A 403 39.16 -23.53 31.45
N GLY A 404 39.87 -24.45 30.79
CA GLY A 404 39.92 -25.84 31.25
C GLY A 404 40.41 -26.84 30.22
N GLN A 405 41.67 -26.70 29.76
CA GLN A 405 42.56 -27.81 29.40
C GLN A 405 43.91 -27.23 28.97
N GLY A 406 44.72 -26.86 29.95
CA GLY A 406 46.16 -26.69 29.77
C GLY A 406 46.87 -27.95 30.27
N ALA A 407 47.57 -28.65 29.38
CA ALA A 407 48.63 -29.59 29.76
C ALA A 407 49.59 -29.75 28.58
N ALA A 408 50.71 -29.03 28.65
CA ALA A 408 51.90 -29.30 27.84
C ALA A 408 53.11 -29.29 28.78
N VAL A 409 53.56 -30.47 29.21
CA VAL A 409 54.91 -30.82 29.72
C VAL A 409 54.99 -32.35 29.52
N GLU A 410 55.97 -32.97 28.85
CA GLU A 410 57.39 -33.08 29.25
C GLU A 410 58.27 -33.70 28.13
N MET A 411 59.58 -33.67 28.38
CA MET A 411 60.77 -33.70 27.52
C MET A 411 61.22 -35.03 26.87
N ALA A 412 61.86 -34.86 25.70
CA ALA A 412 63.14 -35.41 25.19
C ALA A 412 63.47 -36.92 25.18
N ALA A 413 63.77 -37.46 23.98
CA ALA A 413 64.89 -38.39 23.75
C ALA A 413 65.28 -38.53 22.25
N ARG A 414 66.46 -37.98 21.92
CA ARG A 414 67.56 -38.47 21.06
C ARG A 414 67.34 -39.23 19.73
N ALA A 415 68.16 -38.78 18.76
CA ALA A 415 69.03 -39.51 17.82
C ALA A 415 68.61 -39.61 16.33
N ALA A 416 69.37 -38.88 15.50
CA ALA A 416 69.60 -39.09 14.05
C ALA A 416 70.55 -40.31 13.82
N PRO A 417 71.06 -40.65 12.60
CA PRO A 417 70.96 -40.00 11.26
C PRO A 417 70.93 -40.95 10.02
N ALA A 418 70.93 -40.36 8.80
CA ALA A 418 71.70 -40.69 7.56
C ALA A 418 70.89 -40.32 6.28
N ALA A 419 71.29 -39.33 5.47
CA ALA A 419 72.25 -39.35 4.32
C ALA A 419 71.63 -40.05 3.07
N ASP A 420 71.70 -39.63 1.80
CA ASP A 420 72.50 -38.74 0.94
C ASP A 420 71.59 -38.28 -0.26
N GLY A 421 71.87 -37.39 -1.21
CA GLY A 421 73.01 -36.58 -1.65
C GLY A 421 72.48 -35.54 -2.68
N ALA A 422 72.99 -34.32 -2.77
CA ALA A 422 74.20 -33.87 -3.49
C ALA A 422 74.01 -33.60 -5.00
N GLY A 423 74.29 -32.34 -5.40
CA GLY A 423 74.58 -31.88 -6.77
C GLY A 423 73.54 -30.88 -7.32
N GLY A 424 73.85 -29.68 -7.78
CA GLY A 424 75.11 -28.97 -8.00
C GLY A 424 74.84 -27.74 -8.89
N SER A 425 75.42 -26.59 -8.50
CA SER A 425 75.98 -25.48 -9.29
C SER A 425 75.34 -24.95 -10.60
N GLY A 426 75.32 -23.61 -10.69
CA GLY A 426 75.72 -22.83 -11.89
C GLY A 426 74.55 -22.27 -12.71
N SER A 427 74.20 -20.98 -12.61
CA SER A 427 74.85 -19.78 -13.15
C SER A 427 74.31 -19.30 -14.51
N LYS A 428 73.74 -18.09 -14.46
CA LYS A 428 73.87 -16.94 -15.39
C LYS A 428 73.22 -16.95 -16.79
N SER A 429 72.75 -15.73 -17.09
CA SER A 429 72.52 -15.07 -18.39
C SER A 429 71.39 -15.58 -19.27
N ALA A 430 70.82 -14.81 -20.20
CA ALA A 430 70.54 -13.39 -20.37
C ALA A 430 69.58 -13.35 -21.58
N SER A 431 68.66 -12.38 -21.54
CA SER A 431 68.06 -11.70 -22.71
C SER A 431 68.74 -11.97 -24.07
N ASP A 432 67.99 -12.31 -25.13
CA ASP A 432 67.36 -11.33 -26.03
C ASP A 432 66.57 -12.00 -27.18
N LYS A 433 65.43 -11.38 -27.51
CA LYS A 433 64.87 -11.05 -28.85
C LYS A 433 64.47 -12.10 -29.91
N LYS A 434 63.27 -11.76 -30.44
CA LYS A 434 62.81 -11.71 -31.86
C LYS A 434 62.58 -13.04 -32.57
N GLU A 435 61.35 -13.31 -33.00
CA GLU A 435 60.64 -12.92 -34.26
C GLU A 435 60.17 -14.28 -34.83
N ASP A 436 59.01 -14.47 -35.44
CA ASP A 436 58.19 -13.60 -36.30
C ASP A 436 56.69 -13.74 -36.01
#